data_AF-R6J8Q5-F1
#
_entry.id   AF-R6J8Q5-F1
#
_cell.length_a   1.000
_cell.length_b   1.000
_cell.length_c   1.000
_cell.angle_alpha   90.00
_cell.angle_beta   90.00
_cell.angle_gamma   90.00
#
_symmetry.space_group_name_H-M   'P 1'
#
loop_
_entity.id
_entity.type
_entity.pdbx_description
1 polymer ?
#
loop_
_entity_poly.entity_id
_entity_poly.type
_entity_poly.pdbx_seq_one_letter_code
_entity_poly.pdbx_strand_id
1 'polypeptide(L)'
;MQVNEQVESVAEALNLAKKRLREKNKDEVTGYLNMLGNFVLLSGVTVNLLGFGAFDGKYLITRASHDIGSGYTTNIDVRRCLNGY
;
A
#
# COMPACT_ATOMS: atom_id res chain seq x y z
N MET A 1 -21.54 -28.09 -2.55
CA MET A 1 -21.83 -27.04 -3.55
C MET A 1 -20.65 -26.99 -4.51
N GLN A 2 -20.83 -27.45 -5.75
CA GLN A 2 -19.81 -27.38 -6.80
C GLN A 2 -19.94 -26.02 -7.50
N VAL A 3 -18.84 -25.26 -7.58
CA VAL A 3 -18.77 -24.01 -8.34
C VAL A 3 -18.26 -24.38 -9.73
N ASN A 4 -19.19 -24.61 -10.65
CA ASN A 4 -18.92 -24.69 -12.08
C ASN A 4 -18.93 -23.26 -12.65
N GLU A 5 -17.87 -22.49 -12.42
CA GLU A 5 -17.58 -21.34 -13.28
C GLU A 5 -16.63 -21.82 -14.38
N GLN A 6 -17.16 -21.89 -15.61
CA GLN A 6 -16.40 -22.15 -16.82
C GLN A 6 -15.25 -21.14 -16.94
N VAL A 7 -14.02 -21.66 -16.97
CA VAL A 7 -12.85 -20.91 -17.44
C VAL A 7 -12.45 -21.58 -18.75
N GLU A 8 -12.51 -20.86 -19.88
CA GLU A 8 -12.32 -21.42 -21.22
C GLU A 8 -10.88 -21.89 -21.49
N SER A 9 -9.94 -21.67 -20.56
CA SER A 9 -8.58 -22.21 -20.65
C SER A 9 -7.86 -22.18 -19.29
N VAL A 10 -7.10 -23.23 -18.99
CA VAL A 10 -6.16 -23.30 -17.85
C VAL A 10 -5.19 -22.10 -17.84
N ALA A 11 -4.89 -21.54 -19.03
CA ALA A 11 -4.02 -20.38 -19.17
C ALA A 11 -4.66 -19.08 -18.65
N GLU A 12 -5.97 -18.89 -18.83
CA GLU A 12 -6.69 -17.72 -18.30
C GLU A 12 -6.88 -17.82 -16.79
N ALA A 13 -7.18 -19.02 -16.28
CA ALA A 13 -7.25 -19.29 -14.84
C ALA A 13 -5.91 -19.01 -14.15
N LEU A 14 -4.79 -19.42 -14.76
CA LEU A 14 -3.44 -19.12 -14.26
C LEU A 14 -3.10 -17.63 -14.33
N ASN A 15 -3.49 -16.93 -15.39
CA ASN A 15 -3.28 -15.49 -15.50
C ASN A 15 -4.12 -14.69 -14.50
N LEU A 16 -5.37 -15.10 -14.27
CA LEU A 16 -6.25 -14.49 -13.28
C LEU A 16 -5.77 -14.78 -11.85
N ALA A 17 -5.33 -16.02 -11.57
CA ALA A 17 -4.75 -16.40 -10.30
C ALA A 17 -3.44 -15.66 -10.03
N LYS A 18 -2.55 -15.53 -11.02
CA LYS A 18 -1.33 -14.72 -10.92
C LYS A 18 -1.64 -13.25 -10.72
N LYS A 19 -2.61 -12.67 -11.43
CA LYS A 19 -3.05 -11.28 -11.22
C LYS A 19 -3.60 -11.09 -9.81
N ARG A 20 -4.46 -11.99 -9.31
CA ARG A 20 -5.00 -11.93 -7.94
C ARG A 20 -3.94 -12.13 -6.87
N LEU A 21 -2.96 -13.03 -7.06
CA LEU A 21 -1.81 -13.16 -6.17
C LEU A 21 -0.97 -11.89 -6.15
N ARG A 22 -0.78 -11.27 -7.32
CA ARG A 22 -0.05 -10.01 -7.43
C ARG A 22 -0.81 -8.85 -6.79
N GLU A 23 -2.14 -8.80 -6.92
CA GLU A 23 -3.00 -7.83 -6.23
C GLU A 23 -3.01 -8.05 -4.72
N LYS A 24 -3.05 -9.30 -4.25
CA LYS A 24 -2.86 -9.59 -2.81
C LYS A 24 -1.47 -9.20 -2.32
N ASN A 25 -0.43 -9.34 -3.15
CA ASN A 25 0.90 -8.83 -2.84
C ASN A 25 1.02 -7.29 -2.96
N LYS A 26 0.09 -6.61 -3.67
CA LYS A 26 0.06 -5.12 -3.75
C LYS A 26 -0.29 -4.48 -2.40
N ASP A 27 -1.12 -5.15 -1.61
CA ASP A 27 -1.54 -4.71 -0.28
C ASP A 27 -0.69 -5.33 0.85
N GLU A 28 0.28 -6.19 0.52
CA GLU A 28 1.11 -6.90 1.50
C GLU A 28 2.05 -5.97 2.28
N VAL A 29 2.41 -4.82 1.70
CA VAL A 29 3.29 -3.84 2.35
C VAL A 29 2.55 -2.53 2.56
N THR A 30 1.80 -2.50 3.66
CA THR A 30 1.23 -1.27 4.24
C THR A 30 2.04 -0.88 5.49
N GLY A 31 2.06 0.41 5.79
CA GLY A 31 2.76 0.94 6.95
C GLY A 31 1.92 2.03 7.62
N TYR A 32 2.06 2.12 8.94
CA TYR A 32 1.52 3.22 9.74
C TYR A 32 2.68 3.93 10.42
N LEU A 33 2.72 5.26 10.30
CA LEU A 33 3.77 6.08 10.89
C LEU A 33 3.09 7.20 11.69
N ASN A 34 3.49 7.33 12.95
CA ASN A 34 3.13 8.46 13.81
C ASN A 34 4.39 9.29 14.06
N MET A 35 4.32 10.59 13.80
CA MET A 35 5.44 11.50 13.99
C MET A 35 5.01 12.88 14.45
N LEU A 36 5.96 13.60 15.05
CA LEU A 36 5.79 15.01 15.38
C LEU A 36 5.58 15.82 14.10
N GLY A 37 4.54 16.64 14.17
CA GLY A 37 3.96 17.52 13.18
C GLY A 37 4.72 17.78 11.87
N ASN A 38 4.09 17.41 10.76
CA ASN A 38 4.52 17.80 9.42
C ASN A 38 3.30 18.01 8.50
N PHE A 39 3.10 19.25 8.06
CA PHE A 39 1.97 19.68 7.22
C PHE A 39 2.05 19.22 5.76
N VAL A 40 3.24 18.81 5.32
CA VAL A 40 3.47 18.40 3.92
C VAL A 40 3.06 16.95 3.68
N LEU A 41 2.87 16.18 4.76
CA LEU A 41 2.45 14.78 4.69
C LEU A 41 0.94 14.70 4.51
N LEU A 42 0.51 14.69 3.26
CA LEU A 42 -0.89 14.63 2.84
C LEU A 42 -1.16 13.35 2.05
N SER A 43 -2.44 12.93 1.98
CA SER A 43 -2.85 11.85 1.08
C SER A 43 -2.48 12.17 -0.37
N GLY A 44 -1.98 11.18 -1.10
CA GLY A 44 -1.50 11.33 -2.48
C GLY A 44 -0.03 11.75 -2.60
N VAL A 45 0.62 12.19 -1.52
CA VAL A 45 2.06 12.45 -1.53
C VAL A 45 2.81 11.11 -1.47
N THR A 46 3.92 11.03 -2.20
CA THR A 46 4.83 9.88 -2.09
C THR A 46 6.01 10.19 -1.17
N VAL A 47 6.31 9.28 -0.26
CA VAL A 47 7.42 9.36 0.67
C VAL A 47 8.41 8.21 0.42
N ASN A 48 9.69 8.47 0.67
CA ASN A 48 10.70 7.41 0.67
C ASN A 48 10.94 6.96 2.10
N LEU A 49 10.69 5.68 2.36
CA LEU A 49 11.09 5.01 3.58
C LEU A 49 12.54 4.54 3.44
N LEU A 50 13.38 4.97 4.38
CA LEU A 50 14.81 4.67 4.45
C LEU A 50 15.12 4.15 5.85
N GLY A 51 15.98 3.13 5.96
CA GLY A 51 16.43 2.59 7.25
C GLY A 51 15.59 1.45 7.82
N PHE A 52 14.60 0.96 7.06
CA PHE A 52 13.80 -0.23 7.35
C PHE A 52 14.27 -1.47 6.58
N GLY A 53 15.41 -1.40 5.87
CA GLY A 53 16.05 -2.54 5.23
C GLY A 53 15.22 -3.09 4.07
N ALA A 54 14.68 -4.30 4.21
CA ALA A 54 13.88 -4.95 3.15
C ALA A 54 12.59 -4.17 2.78
N PHE A 55 12.14 -3.27 3.66
CA PHE A 55 10.98 -2.41 3.46
C PHE A 55 11.33 -1.03 2.92
N ASP A 56 12.61 -0.74 2.65
CA ASP A 56 13.01 0.53 2.06
C ASP A 56 12.42 0.68 0.65
N GLY A 57 12.05 1.90 0.31
CA GLY A 57 11.50 2.22 -0.99
C GLY A 57 10.49 3.36 -0.97
N LYS A 58 9.83 3.53 -2.11
CA LYS A 58 8.83 4.58 -2.31
C LYS A 58 7.45 4.09 -1.88
N TYR A 59 6.76 4.91 -1.13
CA TYR A 59 5.42 4.66 -0.62
C TYR A 59 4.51 5.82 -0.94
N LEU A 60 3.23 5.54 -1.12
CA LEU A 60 2.16 6.52 -1.29
C LEU A 60 1.42 6.65 0.04
N ILE A 61 1.23 7.88 0.52
CA ILE A 61 0.35 8.15 1.64
C ILE A 61 -1.10 7.97 1.18
N THR A 62 -1.81 7.05 1.80
CA THR A 62 -3.24 6.80 1.55
C THR A 62 -4.13 7.66 2.45
N ARG A 63 -3.70 7.87 3.69
CA ARG A 63 -4.39 8.72 4.67
C ARG A 63 -3.38 9.51 5.48
N ALA A 64 -3.69 10.78 5.74
CA ALA A 64 -2.96 11.61 6.68
C ALA A 64 -3.96 12.19 7.68
N SER A 65 -3.64 12.15 8.97
CA SER A 65 -4.44 12.71 10.06
C SER A 65 -3.56 13.61 10.90
N HIS A 66 -3.97 14.87 10.99
CA HIS A 66 -3.29 15.92 11.73
C HIS A 66 -4.07 16.19 13.01
N ASP A 67 -3.41 16.06 14.16
CA ASP A 67 -3.99 16.39 15.46
C ASP A 67 -3.21 17.55 16.07
N ILE A 68 -3.95 18.55 16.54
CA ILE A 68 -3.45 19.81 17.11
C ILE A 68 -4.08 19.95 18.49
N GLY A 69 -3.63 19.11 19.41
CA GLY A 69 -4.03 19.11 20.82
C GLY A 69 -2.96 19.79 21.68
N SER A 70 -2.34 19.02 22.58
CA SER A 70 -1.19 19.46 23.40
C SER A 70 0.12 19.61 22.61
N GLY A 71 0.12 19.21 21.34
CA GLY A 71 1.21 19.34 20.37
C GLY A 71 0.67 19.05 18.97
N TYR A 72 1.53 19.22 17.96
CA TYR A 72 1.18 18.86 16.58
C TYR A 72 1.70 17.45 16.27
N THR A 73 0.79 16.53 15.97
CA THR A 73 1.13 15.16 15.55
C THR A 73 0.52 14.84 14.19
N THR A 74 1.28 14.16 13.35
CA THR A 74 0.82 13.67 12.04
C THR A 74 0.89 12.15 12.03
N ASN A 75 -0.25 11.54 11.79
CA ASN A 75 -0.41 10.11 11.58
C ASN A 75 -0.63 9.84 10.10
N ILE A 76 0.21 9.01 9.48
CA ILE A 76 0.07 8.65 8.07
C ILE A 76 -0.05 7.14 7.89
N ASP A 77 -0.97 6.75 7.03
CA ASP A 77 -1.06 5.41 6.46
C ASP A 77 -0.40 5.42 5.10
N VAL A 78 0.47 4.45 4.84
CA VAL A 78 1.22 4.35 3.60
C VAL A 78 1.08 2.97 2.98
N ARG A 79 1.17 2.92 1.64
CA ARG A 79 1.28 1.67 0.87
C ARG A 79 2.46 1.74 -0.08
N ARG A 80 3.13 0.62 -0.33
CA ARG A 80 4.29 0.60 -1.24
C ARG A 80 3.88 0.98 -2.66
N CYS A 81 4.65 1.88 -3.30
CA CYS A 81 4.45 2.19 -4.71
C CYS A 81 4.89 1.00 -5.56
N LEU A 82 4.02 0.57 -6.46
CA LEU A 82 4.33 -0.48 -7.42
C LEU A 82 4.90 0.20 -8.67
N ASN A 83 6.23 0.22 -8.80
CA ASN A 83 6.84 0.54 -10.07
C ASN A 83 6.72 -0.69 -10.98
N GLY A 84 5.93 -0.57 -12.06
CA GLY A 84 5.89 -1.57 -13.11
C GLY A 84 4.58 -1.55 -13.88
N TYR A 85 4.65 -1.10 -15.14
CA TYR A 85 3.79 -1.60 -16.20
C TYR A 85 4.61 -2.60 -17.02
#